data_AF-A0A1G7P2T7-F1
#
_entry.id   AF-A0A1G7P2T7-F1
#
_cell.length_a   1.000
_cell.length_b   1.000
_cell.length_c   1.000
_cell.angle_alpha   90.00
_cell.angle_beta   90.00
_cell.angle_gamma   90.00
#
_symmetry.space_group_name_H-M   'P 1'
#
loop_
_entity.id
_entity.type
_entity.pdbx_description
1 polymer ?
#
loop_
_entity_poly.entity_id
_entity_poly.type
_entity_poly.pdbx_seq_one_letter_code
_entity_poly.pdbx_strand_id
1 'polypeptide(L)'
;MALCPIALMRKEASPLDFDKIICIGWYDGVTSGLLISSDPVRAFRFDLIAWDASQDRRIFALSPLDEDKFYEATDLLKECSPMTWPRWHPALPQREDNRAMHEQLDDILKSAARPEYVFGADALLETIYVIKELALPESHLLPIVPPDFFSGELELMDFNYWASYLGMQSDS
;
A
#
# COMPACT_ATOMS: atom_id res chain seq x y z
N MET A 1 21.22 -29.42 -30.03
CA MET A 1 20.79 -28.18 -29.36
C MET A 1 19.52 -28.50 -28.58
N ALA A 2 19.62 -28.61 -27.26
CA ALA A 2 18.46 -28.83 -26.40
C ALA A 2 17.81 -27.46 -26.13
N LEU A 3 16.53 -27.34 -26.49
CA LEU A 3 15.69 -26.20 -26.14
C LEU A 3 15.53 -26.22 -24.62
N CYS A 4 16.05 -25.19 -23.96
CA CYS A 4 15.81 -24.96 -22.54
C CYS A 4 14.29 -24.79 -22.36
N PRO A 5 13.61 -25.59 -21.51
CA PRO A 5 12.21 -25.36 -21.25
C PRO A 5 12.12 -24.02 -20.53
N ILE A 6 11.52 -23.02 -21.20
CA ILE A 6 11.02 -21.83 -20.54
C ILE A 6 10.06 -22.36 -19.47
N ALA A 7 10.55 -22.41 -18.24
CA ALA A 7 9.72 -22.67 -17.08
C ALA A 7 8.67 -21.57 -17.11
N LEU A 8 7.45 -21.95 -17.49
CA LEU A 8 6.26 -21.16 -17.25
C LEU A 8 6.23 -21.01 -15.73
N MET A 9 6.86 -19.96 -15.20
CA MET A 9 6.75 -19.61 -13.81
C MET A 9 5.27 -19.38 -13.60
N ARG A 10 4.60 -20.35 -12.99
CA ARG A 10 3.26 -20.15 -12.45
C ARG A 10 3.40 -18.88 -11.60
N LYS A 11 2.66 -17.84 -11.98
CA LYS A 11 2.30 -16.76 -11.06
C LYS A 11 1.63 -17.49 -9.90
N GLU A 12 2.40 -17.81 -8.86
CA GLU A 12 1.82 -18.34 -7.64
C GLU A 12 0.76 -17.32 -7.25
N ALA A 13 -0.49 -17.78 -7.08
CA ALA A 13 -1.58 -16.90 -6.74
C ALA A 13 -1.13 -16.14 -5.49
N SER A 14 -1.06 -14.81 -5.60
CA SER A 14 -0.80 -13.98 -4.44
C SER A 14 -1.84 -14.38 -3.38
N PRO A 15 -1.45 -14.60 -2.11
CA PRO A 15 -2.40 -14.96 -1.07
C PRO A 15 -3.45 -13.86 -0.82
N LEU A 16 -3.26 -12.67 -1.41
CA LEU A 16 -4.18 -11.55 -1.37
C LEU A 16 -4.42 -11.06 -2.80
N ASP A 17 -5.68 -11.17 -3.25
CA ASP A 17 -6.22 -10.42 -4.39
C ASP A 17 -7.09 -9.30 -3.83
N PHE A 18 -6.71 -8.04 -4.10
CA PHE A 18 -7.43 -6.88 -3.57
C PHE A 18 -8.52 -6.43 -4.55
N ASP A 19 -9.76 -6.40 -4.08
CA ASP A 19 -10.92 -6.03 -4.91
C ASP A 19 -11.13 -4.51 -4.96
N LYS A 20 -10.71 -3.82 -3.91
CA LYS A 20 -10.96 -2.40 -3.69
C LYS A 20 -9.75 -1.74 -3.05
N ILE A 21 -9.33 -0.63 -3.62
CA ILE A 21 -8.18 0.17 -3.22
C ILE A 21 -8.60 1.64 -3.19
N ILE A 22 -8.38 2.30 -2.06
CA ILE A 22 -8.60 3.73 -1.87
C ILE A 22 -7.22 4.39 -1.72
N CYS A 23 -6.83 5.19 -2.71
CA CYS A 23 -5.53 5.87 -2.75
C CYS A 23 -5.67 7.26 -2.12
N ILE A 24 -5.16 7.43 -0.90
CA ILE A 24 -5.33 8.65 -0.09
C ILE A 24 -4.11 9.56 -0.22
N GLY A 25 -2.91 9.00 -0.08
CA GLY A 25 -1.66 9.74 -0.17
C GLY A 25 -1.13 9.81 -1.61
N TRP A 26 -0.64 11.00 -2.01
CA TRP A 26 -0.07 11.24 -3.33
C TRP A 26 1.08 12.25 -3.30
N TYR A 27 2.14 11.98 -4.08
CA TYR A 27 3.20 12.96 -4.39
C TYR A 27 3.43 12.99 -5.92
N ASP A 28 3.90 11.88 -6.46
CA ASP A 28 4.17 11.57 -7.87
C ASP A 28 3.62 10.17 -8.26
N GLY A 29 2.70 9.69 -7.44
CA GLY A 29 2.09 8.36 -7.46
C GLY A 29 1.54 8.05 -6.07
N VAL A 30 0.97 6.87 -5.90
CA VAL A 30 0.32 6.47 -4.64
C VAL A 30 1.35 6.29 -3.54
N THR A 31 1.13 6.92 -2.38
CA THR A 31 2.01 6.80 -1.21
C THR A 31 1.33 6.13 -0.02
N SER A 32 0.01 6.23 0.10
CA SER A 32 -0.73 5.56 1.16
C SER A 32 -2.19 5.37 0.80
N GLY A 33 -2.87 4.51 1.55
CA GLY A 33 -4.28 4.27 1.34
C GLY A 33 -4.83 3.10 2.12
N LEU A 34 -5.98 2.63 1.68
CA LEU A 34 -6.68 1.48 2.21
C LEU A 34 -6.92 0.46 1.11
N LEU A 35 -6.91 -0.82 1.45
CA LEU A 35 -7.30 -1.88 0.54
C LEU A 35 -8.07 -2.97 1.26
N ILE A 36 -8.89 -3.73 0.52
CA ILE A 36 -9.63 -4.87 1.05
C ILE A 36 -9.66 -6.00 0.01
N SER A 37 -9.42 -7.22 0.49
CA SER A 37 -9.68 -8.47 -0.22
C SER A 37 -11.00 -9.05 0.26
N SER A 38 -11.77 -9.69 -0.62
CA SER A 38 -13.06 -10.32 -0.29
C SER A 38 -12.95 -11.82 0.02
N ASP A 39 -11.81 -12.46 -0.27
CA ASP A 39 -11.61 -13.90 -0.03
C ASP A 39 -10.15 -14.25 0.31
N PRO A 40 -9.80 -14.42 1.60
CA PRO A 40 -10.62 -14.12 2.77
C PRO A 40 -10.83 -12.61 2.95
N VAL A 41 -11.94 -12.22 3.59
CA VAL A 41 -12.20 -10.81 3.89
C VAL A 41 -11.13 -10.25 4.82
N ARG A 42 -10.31 -9.33 4.31
CA ARG A 42 -9.23 -8.67 5.05
C ARG A 42 -9.01 -7.25 4.55
N ALA A 43 -9.08 -6.28 5.45
CA ALA A 43 -8.75 -4.90 5.16
C ALA A 43 -7.35 -4.56 5.68
N PHE A 44 -6.68 -3.64 4.98
CA PHE A 44 -5.39 -3.13 5.39
C PHE A 44 -5.30 -1.63 5.11
N ARG A 45 -4.54 -0.94 5.96
CA ARG A 45 -3.88 0.31 5.61
C ARG A 45 -2.56 -0.03 4.93
N PHE A 46 -2.19 0.72 3.90
CA PHE A 46 -0.88 0.62 3.30
C PHE A 46 -0.13 1.96 3.30
N ASP A 47 1.18 1.88 3.48
CA ASP A 47 2.07 3.04 3.52
C ASP A 47 3.35 2.73 2.75
N LEU A 48 3.77 3.66 1.90
CA LEU A 48 4.99 3.58 1.12
C LEU A 48 6.22 3.64 2.06
N ILE A 49 7.15 2.72 1.86
CA ILE A 49 8.37 2.62 2.68
C ILE A 49 9.66 2.77 1.87
N ALA A 50 9.61 2.49 0.56
CA ALA A 50 10.72 2.68 -0.37
C ALA A 50 10.24 2.80 -1.82
N TRP A 51 11.04 3.45 -2.68
CA TRP A 51 10.86 3.45 -4.13
C TRP A 51 12.22 3.36 -4.84
N ASP A 52 12.24 2.92 -6.09
CA ASP A 52 13.46 2.87 -6.87
C ASP A 52 13.87 4.25 -7.41
N ALA A 53 15.04 4.33 -8.04
CA ALA A 53 15.60 5.59 -8.51
C ALA A 53 14.73 6.32 -9.57
N SER A 54 13.90 5.58 -10.33
CA SER A 54 12.95 6.17 -11.28
C SER A 54 11.57 6.43 -10.67
N GLN A 55 11.34 6.01 -9.43
CA GLN A 55 10.06 6.10 -8.70
C GLN A 55 8.91 5.30 -9.31
N ASP A 56 9.21 4.45 -10.30
CA ASP A 56 8.23 3.61 -11.00
C ASP A 56 7.84 2.41 -10.15
N ARG A 57 8.80 1.85 -9.40
CA ARG A 57 8.56 0.74 -8.48
C ARG A 57 8.55 1.23 -7.05
N ARG A 58 7.52 0.79 -6.33
CA ARG A 58 7.26 1.18 -4.96
C ARG A 58 7.11 -0.05 -4.08
N ILE A 59 7.53 0.11 -2.84
CA ILE A 59 7.41 -0.89 -1.81
C ILE A 59 6.61 -0.29 -0.68
N PHE A 60 5.60 -1.03 -0.25
CA PHE A 60 4.63 -0.60 0.74
C PHE A 60 4.53 -1.61 1.87
N ALA A 61 4.34 -1.11 3.08
CA ALA A 61 3.94 -1.90 4.24
C ALA A 61 2.41 -2.07 4.26
N LEU A 62 1.90 -3.23 4.68
CA LEU A 62 0.48 -3.49 4.93
C LEU A 62 0.24 -3.73 6.41
N SER A 63 -0.57 -2.86 6.98
CA SER A 63 -1.02 -2.91 8.37
C SER A 63 -2.47 -3.38 8.41
N PRO A 64 -2.79 -4.51 9.07
CA PRO A 64 -4.16 -4.99 9.19
C PRO A 64 -5.08 -3.91 9.77
N LEU A 65 -6.29 -3.85 9.24
CA LEU A 65 -7.34 -2.93 9.64
C LEU A 65 -8.65 -3.70 9.76
N ASP A 66 -9.47 -3.34 10.74
CA ASP A 66 -10.81 -3.90 10.85
C ASP A 66 -11.63 -3.57 9.58
N GLU A 67 -12.41 -4.53 9.09
CA GLU A 67 -13.25 -4.35 7.89
C GLU A 67 -14.20 -3.16 8.04
N ASP A 68 -14.82 -2.99 9.21
CA ASP A 68 -15.72 -1.87 9.50
C ASP A 68 -15.03 -0.51 9.30
N LYS A 69 -13.74 -0.42 9.61
CA LYS A 69 -12.95 0.80 9.46
C LYS A 69 -12.67 1.14 7.99
N PHE A 70 -12.52 0.13 7.14
CA PHE A 70 -12.44 0.34 5.69
C PHE A 70 -13.73 0.95 5.14
N TYR A 71 -14.89 0.42 5.54
CA TYR A 71 -16.18 0.94 5.10
C TYR A 71 -16.51 2.30 5.71
N GLU A 72 -16.13 2.55 6.97
CA GLU A 72 -16.23 3.87 7.59
C GLU A 72 -15.47 4.93 6.78
N ALA A 73 -14.24 4.64 6.34
CA ALA A 73 -13.49 5.52 5.45
C ALA A 73 -14.15 5.67 4.08
N THR A 74 -14.69 4.60 3.53
CA THR A 74 -15.40 4.65 2.24
C THR A 74 -16.61 5.58 2.31
N ASP A 75 -17.41 5.46 3.37
CA ASP A 75 -18.59 6.29 3.60
C ASP A 75 -18.22 7.76 3.88
N LEU A 76 -17.10 8.00 4.57
CA LEU A 76 -16.58 9.35 4.79
C LEU A 76 -16.14 10.01 3.47
N LEU A 77 -15.46 9.25 2.61
CA LEU A 77 -14.80 9.79 1.42
C LEU A 77 -15.72 9.93 0.21
N LYS A 78 -16.86 9.23 0.17
CA LYS A 78 -17.76 9.24 -1.01
C LYS A 78 -18.39 10.61 -1.27
N GLU A 79 -18.43 11.45 -0.24
CA GLU A 79 -18.89 12.83 -0.33
C GLU A 79 -17.88 13.73 -1.08
N CYS A 80 -16.62 13.30 -1.21
CA CYS A 80 -15.56 14.06 -1.88
C CYS A 80 -15.54 13.81 -3.40
N SER A 81 -15.77 12.58 -3.84
CA SER A 81 -15.86 12.24 -5.27
C SER A 81 -16.58 10.91 -5.51
N PRO A 82 -17.09 10.67 -6.74
CA PRO A 82 -17.67 9.38 -7.10
C PRO A 82 -16.67 8.23 -6.92
N MET A 83 -17.13 7.13 -6.32
CA MET A 83 -16.33 5.92 -6.13
C MET A 83 -16.06 5.21 -7.45
N THR A 84 -14.83 4.74 -7.64
CA THR A 84 -14.41 3.91 -8.77
C THR A 84 -13.70 2.66 -8.27
N TRP A 85 -14.00 1.49 -8.84
CA TRP A 85 -13.35 0.23 -8.46
C TRP A 85 -12.65 -0.41 -9.66
N PRO A 86 -11.53 -1.12 -9.47
CA PRO A 86 -10.94 -1.50 -8.18
C PRO A 86 -10.12 -0.40 -7.50
N ARG A 87 -9.82 0.71 -8.19
CA ARG A 87 -8.99 1.81 -7.67
C ARG A 87 -9.79 3.11 -7.62
N TRP A 88 -9.78 3.76 -6.46
CA TRP A 88 -10.43 5.04 -6.22
C TRP A 88 -9.44 6.06 -5.68
N HIS A 89 -9.41 7.24 -6.31
CA HIS A 89 -8.60 8.38 -5.91
C HIS A 89 -9.55 9.51 -5.47
N PRO A 90 -9.97 9.56 -4.19
CA PRO A 90 -10.84 10.60 -3.70
C PRO A 90 -10.19 11.99 -3.88
N ALA A 91 -10.96 12.95 -4.39
CA ALA A 91 -10.51 14.33 -4.50
C ALA A 91 -10.64 15.03 -3.14
N LEU A 92 -9.69 14.78 -2.24
CA LEU A 92 -9.74 15.26 -0.87
C LEU A 92 -9.73 16.81 -0.83
N PRO A 93 -10.65 17.44 -0.06
CA PRO A 93 -10.55 18.88 0.20
C PRO A 93 -9.27 19.20 0.98
N GLN A 94 -8.82 20.46 0.89
CA GLN A 94 -7.72 20.95 1.72
C GLN A 94 -8.07 20.76 3.21
N ARG A 95 -7.07 20.48 4.04
CA ARG A 95 -7.28 20.14 5.46
C ARG A 95 -7.96 21.27 6.22
N GLU A 96 -7.68 22.52 5.85
CA GLU A 96 -8.30 23.72 6.41
C GLU A 96 -9.79 23.82 6.11
N ASP A 97 -10.20 23.38 4.91
CA ASP A 97 -11.60 23.45 4.45
C ASP A 97 -12.48 22.40 5.10
N ASN A 98 -11.89 21.26 5.51
CA ASN A 98 -12.66 20.16 6.09
C ASN A 98 -11.88 19.41 7.20
N ARG A 99 -11.45 20.14 8.22
CA ARG A 99 -10.62 19.59 9.32
C ARG A 99 -11.26 18.37 10.00
N ALA A 100 -12.58 18.39 10.23
CA ALA A 100 -13.28 17.29 10.91
C ALA A 100 -13.22 15.98 10.12
N MET A 101 -13.37 16.03 8.79
CA MET A 101 -13.22 14.84 7.94
C MET A 101 -11.79 14.31 7.99
N HIS A 102 -10.79 15.20 7.92
CA HIS A 102 -9.37 14.80 8.04
C HIS A 102 -9.05 14.20 9.40
N GLU A 103 -9.58 14.74 10.49
CA GLU A 103 -9.42 14.18 11.85
C GLU A 103 -10.05 12.77 11.95
N GLN A 104 -11.25 12.58 11.38
CA GLN A 104 -11.91 11.25 11.35
C GLN A 104 -11.13 10.25 10.50
N LEU A 105 -10.64 10.67 9.33
CA LEU A 105 -9.83 9.81 8.47
C LEU A 105 -8.52 9.42 9.16
N ASP A 106 -7.86 10.36 9.82
CA ASP A 106 -6.66 10.11 10.62
C ASP A 106 -6.91 9.09 11.73
N ASP A 107 -8.03 9.19 12.44
CA ASP A 107 -8.41 8.26 13.50
C ASP A 107 -8.62 6.84 12.96
N ILE A 108 -9.25 6.72 11.79
CA ILE A 108 -9.39 5.44 11.07
C ILE A 108 -7.99 4.89 10.71
N LEU A 109 -7.13 5.69 10.08
CA LEU A 109 -5.80 5.27 9.64
C LEU A 109 -4.88 4.89 10.82
N LYS A 110 -5.04 5.55 11.98
CA LYS A 110 -4.29 5.25 13.22
C LYS A 110 -4.78 3.99 13.93
N SER A 111 -5.99 3.51 13.62
CA SER A 111 -6.54 2.29 14.22
C SER A 111 -5.97 1.00 13.62
N ALA A 112 -5.23 1.09 12.51
CA ALA A 112 -4.54 -0.05 11.92
C ALA A 112 -3.50 -0.64 12.90
N ALA A 113 -3.37 -1.97 12.87
CA ALA A 113 -2.37 -2.69 13.65
C ALA A 113 -0.95 -2.41 13.11
N ARG A 114 0.05 -3.12 13.64
CA ARG A 114 1.41 -3.05 13.08
C ARG A 114 1.47 -3.70 11.69
N PRO A 115 2.39 -3.28 10.83
CA PRO A 115 2.61 -3.95 9.55
C PRO A 115 2.84 -5.46 9.71
N GLU A 116 2.09 -6.25 8.94
CA GLU A 116 2.22 -7.72 8.87
C GLU A 116 2.74 -8.18 7.51
N TYR A 117 2.62 -7.36 6.47
CA TYR A 117 3.10 -7.70 5.13
C TYR A 117 3.85 -6.52 4.52
N VAL A 118 4.63 -6.83 3.50
CA VAL A 118 5.22 -5.85 2.59
C VAL A 118 4.92 -6.29 1.17
N PHE A 119 4.65 -5.35 0.28
CA PHE A 119 4.46 -5.65 -1.13
C PHE A 119 5.18 -4.67 -2.04
N GLY A 120 5.58 -5.16 -3.21
CA GLY A 120 6.10 -4.37 -4.31
C GLY A 120 5.05 -4.17 -5.38
N ALA A 121 4.90 -2.95 -5.88
CA ALA A 121 3.98 -2.61 -6.96
C ALA A 121 4.52 -1.46 -7.82
N ASP A 122 3.87 -1.17 -8.94
CA ASP A 122 4.12 0.08 -9.66
C ASP A 122 3.58 1.31 -8.91
N ALA A 123 3.95 2.50 -9.38
CA ALA A 123 3.58 3.78 -8.76
C ALA A 123 2.06 4.05 -8.67
N LEU A 124 1.26 3.36 -9.48
CA LEU A 124 -0.18 3.57 -9.62
C LEU A 124 -1.01 2.39 -9.08
N LEU A 125 -0.33 1.39 -8.49
CA LEU A 125 -0.91 0.13 -8.04
C LEU A 125 -1.67 -0.62 -9.15
N GLU A 126 -1.23 -0.53 -10.40
CA GLU A 126 -1.83 -1.30 -11.50
C GLU A 126 -1.35 -2.74 -11.48
N THR A 127 -0.09 -2.94 -11.12
CA THR A 127 0.58 -4.22 -11.00
C THR A 127 1.17 -4.37 -9.62
N ILE A 128 0.69 -5.36 -8.87
CA ILE A 128 1.37 -5.86 -7.67
C ILE A 128 2.30 -6.99 -8.12
N TYR A 129 3.61 -6.78 -7.93
CA TYR A 129 4.64 -7.72 -8.34
C TYR A 129 4.77 -8.88 -7.37
N VAL A 130 4.74 -8.58 -6.07
CA VAL A 130 5.00 -9.54 -5.00
C VAL A 130 4.44 -9.04 -3.67
N ILE A 131 3.91 -9.94 -2.87
CA ILE A 131 3.50 -9.70 -1.48
C ILE A 131 4.21 -10.73 -0.61
N LYS A 132 4.74 -10.31 0.54
CA LYS A 132 5.41 -11.19 1.50
C LYS A 132 5.02 -10.83 2.92
N GLU A 133 4.73 -11.83 3.73
CA GLU A 133 4.55 -11.67 5.17
C GLU A 133 5.88 -11.22 5.82
N LEU A 134 5.79 -10.31 6.79
CA LEU A 134 6.92 -9.89 7.60
C LEU A 134 7.21 -10.94 8.66
N ALA A 135 8.45 -11.41 8.73
CA ALA A 135 8.87 -12.17 9.90
C ALA A 135 8.91 -11.25 11.14
N LEU A 136 8.71 -11.83 12.33
CA LEU A 136 8.56 -11.10 13.59
C LEU A 136 9.71 -10.11 13.89
N PRO A 137 11.01 -10.41 13.64
CA PRO A 137 12.09 -9.44 13.83
C PRO A 137 11.96 -8.18 12.97
N GLU A 138 11.45 -8.32 11.74
CA GLU A 138 11.39 -7.28 10.72
C GLU A 138 10.21 -6.33 10.93
N SER A 139 9.14 -6.77 11.59
CA SER A 139 8.01 -5.91 11.99
C SER A 139 8.43 -4.76 12.92
N HIS A 140 9.54 -4.93 13.65
CA HIS A 140 10.11 -3.88 14.51
C HIS A 140 10.99 -2.88 13.75
N LEU A 141 11.44 -3.22 12.54
CA LEU A 141 12.27 -2.34 11.71
C LEU A 141 11.45 -1.32 10.94
N LEU A 142 10.15 -1.59 10.75
CA LEU A 142 9.24 -0.66 10.12
C LEU A 142 8.75 0.35 11.17
N PRO A 143 9.10 1.64 11.04
CA PRO A 143 8.47 2.65 11.88
C PRO A 143 6.96 2.61 11.61
N ILE A 144 6.15 2.76 12.66
CA ILE A 144 4.74 3.12 12.45
C ILE A 144 4.77 4.53 11.89
N VAL A 145 4.68 4.64 10.57
CA VAL A 145 4.73 5.90 9.84
C VAL A 145 3.44 6.68 10.18
N PRO A 146 3.52 7.85 10.83
CA PRO A 146 2.36 8.72 10.98
C PRO A 146 1.75 9.04 9.60
N PRO A 147 0.43 9.22 9.46
CA PRO A 147 -0.21 9.56 8.19
C PRO A 147 0.41 10.79 7.50
N ASP A 148 0.89 11.75 8.31
CA ASP A 148 1.44 13.03 7.86
C ASP A 148 2.98 13.01 7.62
N PHE A 149 3.62 11.85 7.66
CA PHE A 149 5.08 11.72 7.77
C PHE A 149 5.86 11.88 6.46
N PHE A 150 5.19 11.98 5.31
CA PHE A 150 5.86 12.23 4.03
C PHE A 150 6.21 13.73 3.86
N SER A 151 7.05 14.27 4.74
CA SER A 151 7.58 15.64 4.63
C SER A 151 8.86 15.74 3.77
N GLY A 152 9.25 14.66 3.06
CA GLY A 152 10.41 14.65 2.16
C GLY A 152 11.78 14.58 2.85
N GLU A 153 11.83 14.51 4.19
CA GLU A 153 13.09 14.49 4.97
C GLU A 153 13.54 13.09 5.40
N LEU A 154 12.78 12.03 5.09
CA LEU A 154 13.30 10.69 5.29
C LEU A 154 14.17 10.29 4.11
N GLU A 155 15.43 9.98 4.42
CA GLU A 155 16.14 8.89 3.76
C GLU A 155 15.22 7.67 3.83
N LEU A 156 14.41 7.50 2.77
CA LEU A 156 13.55 6.36 2.59
C LEU A 156 14.39 5.10 2.79
N MET A 157 13.80 4.09 3.42
CA MET A 157 14.52 2.85 3.66
C MET A 157 15.09 2.34 2.32
N ASP A 158 16.31 1.81 2.35
CA ASP A 158 17.03 1.36 1.16
C ASP A 158 16.14 0.46 0.28
N PHE A 159 15.76 0.95 -0.90
CA PHE A 159 14.93 0.19 -1.84
C PHE A 159 15.58 -1.15 -2.18
N ASN A 160 16.91 -1.20 -2.31
CA ASN A 160 17.61 -2.43 -2.66
C ASN A 160 17.47 -3.49 -1.55
N TYR A 161 17.49 -3.06 -0.28
CA TYR A 161 17.23 -3.94 0.85
C TYR A 161 15.84 -4.58 0.75
N TRP A 162 14.79 -3.76 0.57
CA TRP A 162 13.42 -4.26 0.53
C TRP A 162 13.11 -5.04 -0.75
N ALA A 163 13.62 -4.61 -1.89
CA ALA A 163 13.52 -5.34 -3.15
C ALA A 163 14.17 -6.73 -3.02
N SER A 164 15.37 -6.79 -2.42
CA SER A 164 16.03 -8.06 -2.11
C SER A 164 15.22 -8.91 -1.12
N TYR A 165 14.64 -8.30 -0.08
CA TYR A 165 13.77 -9.02 0.89
C TYR A 165 12.56 -9.65 0.21
N LEU A 166 11.95 -8.94 -0.74
CA LEU A 166 10.82 -9.39 -1.54
C LEU A 166 11.22 -10.34 -2.69
N GLY A 167 12.51 -10.48 -2.99
CA GLY A 167 12.97 -11.24 -4.15
C GLY A 167 12.63 -10.57 -5.50
N MET A 168 12.43 -9.26 -5.51
CA MET A 168 12.25 -8.48 -6.74
C MET A 168 13.56 -8.45 -7.53
N GLN A 169 13.51 -8.74 -8.83
CA GLN A 169 14.67 -8.59 -9.69
C GLN A 169 14.98 -7.10 -9.88
N SER A 170 16.23 -6.73 -9.66
CA SER A 170 16.75 -5.43 -10.08
C SER A 170 16.87 -5.46 -11.60
N ASP A 171 16.08 -4.65 -12.31
CA ASP A 171 16.34 -4.41 -13.72
C ASP A 171 17.69 -3.65 -13.80
N SER A 172 18.73 -4.37 -14.19
CA SER A 172 20.10 -3.88 -14.36
C SER A 172 20.25 -2.99 -15.59
#